data_AF-A0A7S2SV56-F1
#
_entry.id   AF-A0A7S2SV56-F1
#
_cell.length_a   1.000
_cell.length_b   1.000
_cell.length_c   1.000
_cell.angle_alpha   90.00
_cell.angle_beta   90.00
_cell.angle_gamma   90.00
#
_symmetry.space_group_name_H-M   'P 1'
#
loop_
_entity.id
_entity.type
_entity.pdbx_description
1 polymer ?
#
loop_
_entity_poly.entity_id
_entity_poly.type
_entity_poly.pdbx_seq_one_letter_code
_entity_poly.pdbx_strand_id
1 'polypeptide(L)'
;MSSWMSAAKAHLTQIIRGLQAETSVAAIRVAFVGYRDYRDGDRVVTKDFVTMDKVEEVVTFISSQSASGGGDLPEDVLSGMEAVSSLDWQGHVRLVVHVADAPAHGYCDHRSYGDDFPSGQCPDQTRHLPDVVRELKDDRSVDLLFCRIQDGLTKDMEHMFAQVYDGPGFGIVPMSRGATKFREVILGALSRSLLKLIADADIDGVQTFHGSTLSAALATCNASLRESFQAVAQALAREEEE
;
A
#
# COMPACT_ATOMS: atom_id res chain seq x y z
N MET A 1 13.24 11.42 1.97
CA MET A 1 11.77 11.62 2.05
C MET A 1 11.22 12.91 1.41
N SER A 2 11.86 14.08 1.55
CA SER A 2 11.27 15.39 1.11
C SER A 2 10.88 15.52 -0.37
N SER A 3 11.68 14.96 -1.29
CA SER A 3 11.36 14.91 -2.73
C SER A 3 10.15 14.01 -3.01
N TRP A 4 10.04 12.89 -2.31
CA TRP A 4 8.91 11.95 -2.40
C TRP A 4 7.63 12.51 -1.80
N MET A 5 7.71 13.25 -0.70
CA MET A 5 6.56 14.01 -0.20
C MET A 5 6.09 15.03 -1.23
N SER A 6 7.00 15.72 -1.91
CA SER A 6 6.65 16.66 -2.98
C SER A 6 6.02 15.97 -4.17
N ALA A 7 6.52 14.80 -4.55
CA ALA A 7 5.94 13.96 -5.60
C ALA A 7 4.54 13.43 -5.20
N ALA A 8 4.38 12.90 -3.99
CA ALA A 8 3.09 12.45 -3.47
C ALA A 8 2.07 13.60 -3.46
N LYS A 9 2.47 14.80 -3.01
CA LYS A 9 1.65 16.03 -3.09
C LYS A 9 1.21 16.35 -4.51
N ALA A 10 2.11 16.25 -5.48
CA ALA A 10 1.84 16.59 -6.88
C ALA A 10 1.00 15.52 -7.63
N HIS A 11 1.23 14.25 -7.34
CA HIS A 11 0.68 13.14 -8.12
C HIS A 11 -0.56 12.51 -7.51
N LEU A 12 -0.83 12.66 -6.21
CA LEU A 12 -2.02 12.08 -5.57
C LEU A 12 -3.31 12.52 -6.28
N THR A 13 -3.46 13.82 -6.56
CA THR A 13 -4.61 14.35 -7.31
C THR A 13 -4.72 13.75 -8.72
N GLN A 14 -3.58 13.50 -9.38
CA GLN A 14 -3.56 12.92 -10.73
C GLN A 14 -3.89 11.43 -10.73
N ILE A 15 -3.38 10.67 -9.75
CA ILE A 15 -3.68 9.25 -9.56
C ILE A 15 -5.17 9.09 -9.30
N ILE A 16 -5.70 9.91 -8.40
CA ILE A 16 -7.11 9.88 -8.03
C ILE A 16 -8.01 10.26 -9.22
N ARG A 17 -7.67 11.31 -9.99
CA ARG A 17 -8.41 11.65 -11.21
C ARG A 17 -8.30 10.56 -12.28
N GLY A 18 -7.14 9.92 -12.41
CA GLY A 18 -6.94 8.77 -13.30
C GLY A 18 -7.85 7.61 -12.92
N LEU A 19 -7.92 7.27 -11.63
CA LEU A 19 -8.82 6.23 -11.13
C LEU A 19 -10.29 6.52 -11.42
N GLN A 20 -10.73 7.76 -11.23
CA GLN A 20 -12.12 8.14 -11.56
C GLN A 20 -12.42 8.04 -13.06
N ALA A 21 -11.44 8.32 -13.93
CA ALA A 21 -11.62 8.27 -15.37
C ALA A 21 -11.55 6.85 -15.93
N GLU A 22 -10.71 5.99 -15.35
CA GLU A 22 -10.42 4.64 -15.84
C GLU A 22 -11.33 3.57 -15.22
N THR A 23 -12.00 3.87 -14.10
CA THR A 23 -12.81 2.88 -13.36
C THR A 23 -14.26 3.33 -13.22
N SER A 24 -15.21 2.42 -13.46
CA SER A 24 -16.65 2.61 -13.17
C SER A 24 -16.97 2.46 -11.67
N VAL A 25 -16.03 2.80 -10.79
CA VAL A 25 -16.17 2.70 -9.34
C VAL A 25 -17.12 3.79 -8.85
N ALA A 26 -18.24 3.39 -8.25
CA ALA A 26 -19.31 4.31 -7.86
C ALA A 26 -18.90 5.32 -6.77
N ALA A 27 -17.98 4.95 -5.87
CA ALA A 27 -17.50 5.83 -4.81
C ALA A 27 -16.06 5.49 -4.42
N ILE A 28 -15.18 6.50 -4.43
CA ILE A 28 -13.81 6.42 -3.93
C ILE A 28 -13.72 7.29 -2.68
N ARG A 29 -13.05 6.76 -1.65
CA ARG A 29 -12.72 7.50 -0.42
C ARG A 29 -11.22 7.45 -0.20
N VAL A 30 -10.65 8.55 0.28
CA VAL A 30 -9.20 8.69 0.47
C VAL A 30 -8.93 9.22 1.87
N ALA A 31 -8.01 8.58 2.57
CA ALA A 31 -7.46 9.01 3.85
C ALA A 31 -5.95 9.19 3.73
N PHE A 32 -5.34 9.85 4.69
CA PHE A 32 -3.89 9.98 4.80
C PHE A 32 -3.44 9.78 6.25
N VAL A 33 -2.39 8.99 6.42
CA VAL A 33 -1.67 8.83 7.69
C VAL A 33 -0.21 9.14 7.43
N GLY A 34 0.33 10.12 8.15
CA GLY A 34 1.76 10.38 8.24
C GLY A 34 2.28 9.89 9.58
N TYR A 35 3.45 9.27 9.60
CA TYR A 35 4.13 8.83 10.81
C TYR A 35 5.60 9.25 10.79
N ARG A 36 6.20 9.33 11.98
CA ARG A 36 7.60 9.68 12.27
C ARG A 36 8.08 8.83 13.45
N ASP A 37 9.36 8.92 13.78
CA ASP A 37 9.96 8.27 14.94
C ASP A 37 9.35 8.72 16.29
N TYR A 38 9.50 7.86 17.30
CA TYR A 38 9.00 7.96 18.67
C TYR A 38 9.20 9.33 19.31
N ARG A 39 10.38 9.94 19.11
CA ARG A 39 10.77 11.19 19.78
C ARG A 39 10.37 12.43 19.02
N ASP A 40 9.84 12.29 17.80
CA ASP A 40 9.50 13.41 16.96
C ASP A 40 8.14 14.04 17.34
N GLY A 41 8.07 15.36 17.16
CA GLY A 41 6.81 16.09 17.23
C GLY A 41 5.85 15.64 16.13
N ASP A 42 4.55 15.64 16.43
CA ASP A 42 3.52 15.13 15.52
C ASP A 42 3.84 13.70 15.02
N ARG A 43 4.30 12.82 15.93
CA ARG A 43 4.67 11.42 15.66
C ARG A 43 3.70 10.69 14.73
N VAL A 44 2.40 10.90 14.90
CA VAL A 44 1.37 10.44 13.96
C VAL A 44 0.39 11.58 13.67
N VAL A 45 0.11 11.78 12.38
CA VAL A 45 -0.92 12.71 11.89
C VAL A 45 -1.88 11.97 10.98
N THR A 46 -3.18 12.22 11.16
CA THR A 46 -4.22 11.50 10.43
C THR A 46 -5.24 12.48 9.84
N LYS A 47 -5.55 12.29 8.57
CA LYS A 47 -6.73 12.83 7.90
C LYS A 47 -7.59 11.65 7.49
N ASP A 48 -8.74 11.52 8.13
CA ASP A 48 -9.67 10.41 7.90
C ASP A 48 -10.25 10.42 6.47
N PHE A 49 -10.93 9.33 6.12
CA PHE A 49 -11.54 9.12 4.81
C PHE A 49 -12.47 10.25 4.42
N VAL A 50 -12.17 10.88 3.29
CA VAL A 50 -13.08 11.83 2.63
C VAL A 50 -13.50 11.28 1.27
N THR A 51 -14.71 11.67 0.86
CA THR A 51 -15.21 11.42 -0.49
C THR A 51 -14.47 12.27 -1.52
N MET A 52 -14.61 11.89 -2.77
CA MET A 52 -13.91 12.51 -3.90
C MET A 52 -14.15 14.02 -4.07
N ASP A 53 -15.33 14.53 -3.71
CA ASP A 53 -15.65 15.95 -3.71
C ASP A 53 -14.82 16.77 -2.71
N LYS A 54 -14.22 16.12 -1.71
CA LYS A 54 -13.40 16.73 -0.64
C LYS A 54 -11.94 16.32 -0.69
N VAL A 55 -11.50 15.67 -1.76
CA VAL A 55 -10.11 15.19 -1.89
C VAL A 55 -9.06 16.30 -1.73
N GLU A 56 -9.40 17.53 -2.14
CA GLU A 56 -8.51 18.70 -1.99
C GLU A 56 -8.20 19.00 -0.51
N GLU A 57 -9.05 18.59 0.43
CA GLU A 57 -8.74 18.68 1.87
C GLU A 57 -7.59 17.75 2.26
N VAL A 58 -7.54 16.54 1.70
CA VAL A 58 -6.42 15.59 1.91
C VAL A 58 -5.15 16.13 1.26
N VAL A 59 -5.24 16.64 0.03
CA VAL A 59 -4.09 17.24 -0.67
C VAL A 59 -3.53 18.43 0.11
N THR A 60 -4.40 19.29 0.64
CA THR A 60 -4.00 20.43 1.48
C THR A 60 -3.35 19.94 2.78
N PHE A 61 -3.93 18.93 3.43
CA PHE A 61 -3.39 18.35 4.65
C PHE A 61 -2.00 17.73 4.43
N ILE A 62 -1.80 16.99 3.34
CA ILE A 62 -0.48 16.46 2.97
C ILE A 62 0.49 17.61 2.68
N SER A 63 0.01 18.65 1.98
CA SER A 63 0.82 19.81 1.62
C SER A 63 1.35 20.57 2.84
N SER A 64 0.58 20.64 3.92
CA SER A 64 1.01 21.25 5.18
C SER A 64 2.02 20.41 5.97
N GLN A 65 2.24 19.14 5.61
CA GLN A 65 3.24 18.30 6.27
C GLN A 65 4.65 18.61 5.77
N SER A 66 5.59 18.67 6.71
CA SER A 66 7.03 18.72 6.46
C SER A 66 7.72 17.47 7.02
N ALA A 67 8.76 17.03 6.31
CA ALA A 67 9.70 16.08 6.88
C ALA A 67 10.44 16.75 8.04
N SER A 68 10.50 16.06 9.17
CA SER A 68 11.22 16.44 10.39
C SER A 68 11.76 15.16 11.02
N GLY A 69 12.82 15.27 11.82
CA GLY A 69 13.46 14.13 12.48
C GLY A 69 14.97 14.10 12.28
N GLY A 70 15.58 12.94 12.48
CA GLY A 70 17.02 12.70 12.27
C GLY A 70 17.75 12.08 13.48
N GLY A 71 17.05 11.26 14.27
CA GLY A 71 17.64 10.44 15.32
C GLY A 71 18.34 9.21 14.75
N ASP A 72 17.84 8.03 15.09
CA ASP A 72 18.19 6.80 14.40
C ASP A 72 17.49 6.68 13.04
N LEU A 73 17.93 5.70 12.25
CA LEU A 73 17.43 5.52 10.89
C LEU A 73 16.06 4.83 10.83
N PRO A 74 15.73 3.83 11.66
CA PRO A 74 14.40 3.23 11.67
C PRO A 74 13.34 4.20 12.19
N GLU A 75 12.10 4.01 11.74
CA GLU A 75 10.97 4.88 12.07
C GLU A 75 9.88 4.09 12.79
N ASP A 76 8.99 4.81 13.48
CA ASP A 76 7.86 4.20 14.17
C ASP A 76 6.67 3.88 13.25
N VAL A 77 6.89 2.88 12.40
CA VAL A 77 5.89 2.31 11.50
C VAL A 77 4.71 1.67 12.26
N LEU A 78 4.94 1.19 13.49
CA LEU A 78 3.90 0.55 14.29
C LEU A 78 2.77 1.54 14.63
N SER A 79 3.07 2.71 15.16
CA SER A 79 2.03 3.72 15.44
C SER A 79 1.33 4.19 14.17
N GLY A 80 2.07 4.29 13.06
CA GLY A 80 1.48 4.57 11.75
C GLY A 80 0.45 3.52 11.34
N MET A 81 0.78 2.23 11.43
CA MET A 81 -0.13 1.14 11.08
C MET A 81 -1.30 0.99 12.05
N GLU A 82 -1.11 1.28 13.34
CA GLU A 82 -2.22 1.34 14.31
C GLU A 82 -3.22 2.44 13.93
N ALA A 83 -2.72 3.62 13.57
CA ALA A 83 -3.57 4.71 13.10
C ALA A 83 -4.30 4.33 11.79
N VAL A 84 -3.63 3.66 10.86
CA VAL A 84 -4.27 3.11 9.64
C VAL A 84 -5.37 2.12 10.00
N SER A 85 -5.15 1.22 10.97
CA SER A 85 -6.16 0.24 11.41
C SER A 85 -7.39 0.90 12.06
N SER A 86 -7.20 2.06 12.68
CA SER A 86 -8.26 2.83 13.35
C SER A 86 -9.17 3.66 12.42
N LEU A 87 -8.83 3.78 11.13
CA LEU A 87 -9.64 4.52 10.16
C LEU A 87 -11.01 3.85 9.90
N ASP A 88 -11.99 4.64 9.44
CA ASP A 88 -13.33 4.15 9.08
C ASP A 88 -13.35 3.41 7.73
N TRP A 89 -12.76 2.21 7.72
CA TRP A 89 -12.68 1.32 6.56
C TRP A 89 -14.07 0.85 6.12
N GLN A 90 -14.44 1.22 4.90
CA GLN A 90 -15.66 0.80 4.19
C GLN A 90 -15.35 0.67 2.69
N GLY A 91 -16.23 -0.01 1.97
CA GLY A 91 -16.07 -0.32 0.56
C GLY A 91 -15.58 -1.74 0.32
N HIS A 92 -15.75 -2.18 -0.93
CA HIS A 92 -15.46 -3.54 -1.38
C HIS A 92 -13.98 -3.79 -1.69
N VAL A 93 -13.26 -2.74 -2.08
CA VAL A 93 -11.81 -2.77 -2.32
C VAL A 93 -11.17 -1.79 -1.35
N ARG A 94 -10.20 -2.27 -0.58
CA ARG A 94 -9.48 -1.50 0.43
C ARG A 94 -7.99 -1.68 0.18
N LEU A 95 -7.27 -0.58 0.03
CA LEU A 95 -5.86 -0.57 -0.32
C LEU A 95 -5.12 0.43 0.55
N VAL A 96 -4.02 0.00 1.15
CA VAL A 96 -3.00 0.87 1.74
C VAL A 96 -1.86 0.98 0.75
N VAL A 97 -1.47 2.22 0.43
CA VAL A 97 -0.22 2.52 -0.28
C VAL A 97 0.76 3.04 0.75
N HIS A 98 1.71 2.19 1.14
CA HIS A 98 2.71 2.51 2.15
C HIS A 98 4.00 2.96 1.49
N VAL A 99 4.36 4.23 1.64
CA VAL A 99 5.59 4.79 1.07
C VAL A 99 6.60 5.00 2.20
N ALA A 100 7.78 4.39 2.09
CA ALA A 100 8.83 4.53 3.09
C ALA A 100 10.24 4.46 2.46
N ASP A 101 11.17 5.23 3.02
CA ASP A 101 12.61 5.17 2.72
C ASP A 101 13.45 4.65 3.90
N ALA A 102 12.80 4.27 5.00
CA ALA A 102 13.42 3.76 6.22
C ALA A 102 12.69 2.49 6.71
N PRO A 103 13.39 1.56 7.38
CA PRO A 103 12.79 0.38 7.98
C PRO A 103 11.97 0.73 9.21
N ALA A 104 11.14 -0.20 9.65
CA ALA A 104 10.53 -0.15 10.98
C ALA A 104 11.55 -0.54 12.06
N HIS A 105 11.41 0.01 13.26
CA HIS A 105 12.14 -0.49 14.44
C HIS A 105 11.99 -2.01 14.56
N GLY A 106 13.08 -2.70 14.91
CA GLY A 106 13.12 -4.16 15.04
C GLY A 106 13.11 -4.94 13.71
N TYR A 107 13.00 -4.27 12.57
CA TYR A 107 13.00 -4.86 11.23
C TYR A 107 14.14 -4.30 10.38
N CYS A 108 15.33 -4.26 10.97
CA CYS A 108 16.59 -3.92 10.31
C CYS A 108 17.78 -4.51 11.07
N ASP A 109 18.97 -4.41 10.49
CA ASP A 109 20.22 -4.64 11.23
C ASP A 109 20.50 -3.47 12.18
N HIS A 110 20.05 -3.60 13.44
CA HIS A 110 20.20 -2.57 14.48
C HIS A 110 21.63 -2.05 14.63
N ARG A 111 22.68 -2.85 14.36
CA ARG A 111 24.08 -2.40 14.49
C ARG A 111 24.49 -1.48 13.36
N SER A 112 24.01 -1.75 12.17
CA SER A 112 24.34 -1.00 10.96
C SER A 112 23.52 0.30 10.86
N TYR A 113 22.33 0.32 11.46
CA TYR A 113 21.36 1.43 11.34
C TYR A 113 21.09 2.22 12.63
N GLY A 114 21.67 1.79 13.75
CA GLY A 114 21.58 2.52 15.02
C GLY A 114 20.19 2.51 15.66
N ASP A 115 19.42 1.44 15.44
CA ASP A 115 18.04 1.31 15.93
C ASP A 115 17.97 1.48 17.46
N ASP A 116 17.30 2.55 17.91
CA ASP A 116 17.08 2.86 19.32
C ASP A 116 16.06 1.89 19.96
N PHE A 117 15.24 1.21 19.16
CA PHE A 117 14.17 0.29 19.59
C PHE A 117 14.24 -1.08 18.88
N PRO A 118 15.36 -1.84 19.04
CA PRO A 118 15.59 -3.09 18.30
C PRO A 118 14.61 -4.23 18.66
N SER A 119 13.81 -4.09 19.72
CA SER A 119 12.69 -5.00 20.02
C SER A 119 11.49 -4.81 19.10
N GLY A 120 11.47 -3.76 18.29
CA GLY A 120 10.36 -3.38 17.41
C GLY A 120 9.20 -2.68 18.12
N GLN A 121 9.41 -2.20 19.34
CA GLN A 121 8.42 -1.49 20.15
C GLN A 121 9.08 -0.31 20.87
N CYS A 122 8.46 0.85 20.75
CA CYS A 122 8.75 2.02 21.56
C CYS A 122 8.16 1.86 22.97
N PRO A 123 8.63 2.62 23.98
CA PRO A 123 8.23 2.44 25.38
C PRO A 123 6.73 2.52 25.68
N ASP A 124 5.95 3.20 24.85
CA ASP A 124 4.51 3.37 25.02
C ASP A 124 3.65 2.40 24.20
N GLN A 125 4.29 1.52 23.42
CA GLN A 125 3.62 0.56 22.56
C GLN A 125 3.47 -0.79 23.24
N THR A 126 2.30 -1.41 23.06
CA THR A 126 2.00 -2.74 23.62
C THR A 126 1.71 -3.79 22.56
N ARG A 127 1.50 -3.38 21.31
CA ARG A 127 1.23 -4.28 20.18
C ARG A 127 2.51 -4.54 19.39
N HIS A 128 2.51 -5.58 18.57
CA HIS A 128 3.59 -5.81 17.60
C HIS A 128 3.12 -5.49 16.19
N LEU A 129 4.00 -4.93 15.37
CA LEU A 129 3.71 -4.57 13.99
C LEU A 129 3.07 -5.70 13.16
N PRO A 130 3.53 -6.96 13.22
CA PRO A 130 2.91 -8.06 12.48
C PRO A 130 1.45 -8.32 12.88
N ASP A 131 1.09 -8.05 14.13
CA ASP A 131 -0.27 -8.26 14.63
C ASP A 131 -1.23 -7.19 14.13
N VAL A 132 -0.75 -5.94 14.04
CA VAL A 132 -1.52 -4.83 13.45
C VAL A 132 -1.72 -5.04 11.95
N VAL A 133 -0.66 -5.47 11.24
CA VAL A 133 -0.75 -5.77 9.80
C VAL A 133 -1.68 -6.96 9.55
N ARG A 134 -1.67 -7.96 10.43
CA ARG A 134 -2.60 -9.10 10.34
C ARG A 134 -4.04 -8.68 10.57
N GLU A 135 -4.32 -7.79 11.52
CA GLU A 135 -5.65 -7.21 11.72
C GLU A 135 -6.13 -6.46 10.46
N LEU A 136 -5.26 -5.65 9.84
CA LEU A 136 -5.57 -4.97 8.58
C LEU A 136 -5.93 -5.95 7.46
N LYS A 137 -5.16 -7.03 7.33
CA LYS A 137 -5.39 -8.07 6.33
C LYS A 137 -6.68 -8.86 6.61
N ASP A 138 -6.80 -9.46 7.78
CA ASP A 138 -7.82 -10.47 8.07
C ASP A 138 -9.15 -9.83 8.47
N ASP A 139 -9.13 -8.83 9.36
CA ASP A 139 -10.34 -8.23 9.92
C ASP A 139 -10.86 -7.05 9.08
N ARG A 140 -9.95 -6.36 8.37
CA ARG A 140 -10.30 -5.23 7.49
C ARG A 140 -10.18 -5.56 6.01
N SER A 141 -9.70 -6.74 5.60
CA SER A 141 -9.59 -7.13 4.19
C SER A 141 -8.85 -6.07 3.34
N VAL A 142 -7.77 -5.52 3.88
CA VAL A 142 -6.97 -4.46 3.26
C VAL A 142 -5.82 -5.10 2.48
N ASP A 143 -5.70 -4.76 1.19
CA ASP A 143 -4.49 -5.01 0.41
C ASP A 143 -3.40 -3.98 0.79
N LEU A 144 -2.14 -4.39 0.81
CA LEU A 144 -0.99 -3.53 1.11
C LEU A 144 -0.03 -3.46 -0.09
N LEU A 145 0.17 -2.25 -0.60
CA LEU A 145 1.17 -1.94 -1.63
C LEU A 145 2.30 -1.14 -1.01
N PHE A 146 3.48 -1.75 -0.90
CA PHE A 146 4.67 -1.11 -0.37
C PHE A 146 5.48 -0.44 -1.48
N CYS A 147 5.66 0.88 -1.40
CA CYS A 147 6.43 1.68 -2.35
C CYS A 147 7.83 1.93 -1.80
N ARG A 148 8.78 1.11 -2.26
CA ARG A 148 10.17 1.14 -1.83
C ARG A 148 10.91 2.29 -2.49
N ILE A 149 11.43 3.22 -1.68
CA ILE A 149 12.21 4.35 -2.17
C ILE A 149 13.68 3.99 -2.41
N GLN A 150 14.28 3.22 -1.49
CA GLN A 150 15.70 2.85 -1.54
C GLN A 150 15.85 1.34 -1.43
N ASP A 151 16.65 0.75 -2.32
CA ASP A 151 16.87 -0.69 -2.33
C ASP A 151 17.69 -1.16 -1.12
N GLY A 152 17.27 -2.31 -0.57
CA GLY A 152 17.95 -3.00 0.52
C GLY A 152 17.66 -2.48 1.92
N LEU A 153 17.29 -1.21 2.08
CA LEU A 153 17.14 -0.59 3.40
C LEU A 153 15.90 -1.08 4.17
N THR A 154 14.81 -1.34 3.46
CA THR A 154 13.51 -1.78 4.01
C THR A 154 13.29 -3.29 3.90
N LYS A 155 14.33 -4.06 3.57
CA LYS A 155 14.21 -5.49 3.19
C LYS A 155 13.55 -6.35 4.26
N ASP A 156 13.93 -6.20 5.52
CA ASP A 156 13.41 -7.07 6.59
C ASP A 156 11.95 -6.74 6.92
N MET A 157 11.58 -5.45 6.84
CA MET A 157 10.18 -5.01 6.94
C MET A 157 9.33 -5.54 5.77
N GLU A 158 9.84 -5.46 4.55
CA GLU A 158 9.17 -6.03 3.36
C GLU A 158 8.98 -7.54 3.48
N HIS A 159 9.99 -8.24 3.99
CA HIS A 159 9.91 -9.68 4.24
C HIS A 159 8.85 -10.01 5.29
N MET A 160 8.79 -9.22 6.37
CA MET A 160 7.75 -9.38 7.39
C MET A 160 6.35 -9.16 6.82
N PHE A 161 6.11 -8.10 6.02
CA PHE A 161 4.82 -7.90 5.38
C PHE A 161 4.44 -9.06 4.45
N ALA A 162 5.39 -9.55 3.66
CA ALA A 162 5.17 -10.72 2.80
C ALA A 162 4.80 -11.98 3.60
N GLN A 163 5.45 -12.21 4.75
CA GLN A 163 5.14 -13.33 5.64
C GLN A 163 3.75 -13.21 6.28
N VAL A 164 3.31 -12.00 6.65
CA VAL A 164 1.97 -11.79 7.22
C VAL A 164 0.88 -12.01 6.16
N TYR A 165 1.08 -11.54 4.93
CA TYR A 165 0.12 -11.73 3.86
C TYR A 165 0.08 -13.16 3.31
N ASP A 166 1.22 -13.85 3.26
CA ASP A 166 1.34 -15.26 2.86
C ASP A 166 0.49 -15.63 1.65
N GLY A 167 0.55 -14.81 0.59
CA GLY A 167 -0.31 -14.97 -0.58
C GLY A 167 -0.70 -13.64 -1.25
N PRO A 168 -1.85 -13.60 -1.96
CA PRO A 168 -2.30 -12.39 -2.63
C PRO A 168 -2.67 -11.29 -1.63
N GLY A 169 -2.44 -10.03 -2.01
CA GLY A 169 -2.83 -8.86 -1.21
C GLY A 169 -1.65 -8.03 -0.71
N PHE A 170 -0.42 -8.53 -0.85
CA PHE A 170 0.79 -7.74 -0.69
C PHE A 170 1.53 -7.57 -2.02
N GLY A 171 2.12 -6.39 -2.24
CA GLY A 171 2.98 -6.13 -3.39
C GLY A 171 4.02 -5.07 -3.07
N ILE A 172 5.18 -5.16 -3.71
CA ILE A 172 6.26 -4.18 -3.59
C ILE A 172 6.45 -3.46 -4.92
N VAL A 173 6.66 -2.16 -4.85
CA VAL A 173 6.84 -1.25 -5.97
C VAL A 173 8.13 -0.48 -5.78
N PRO A 174 9.19 -0.79 -6.55
CA PRO A 174 10.39 0.03 -6.52
C PRO A 174 10.10 1.39 -7.15
N MET A 175 10.51 2.44 -6.46
CA MET A 175 10.30 3.84 -6.86
C MET A 175 11.55 4.46 -7.51
N SER A 176 12.57 3.66 -7.79
CA SER A 176 13.89 4.06 -8.32
C SER A 176 13.84 4.87 -9.62
N ARG A 177 12.75 4.79 -10.40
CA ARG A 177 12.58 5.47 -11.71
C ARG A 177 11.64 6.70 -11.69
N GLY A 178 11.28 7.21 -10.52
CA GLY A 178 10.58 8.49 -10.36
C GLY A 178 9.06 8.42 -10.39
N ALA A 179 8.43 9.59 -10.20
CA ALA A 179 7.04 9.69 -9.80
C ALA A 179 5.99 9.35 -10.89
N THR A 180 6.38 9.27 -12.16
CA THR A 180 5.47 8.86 -13.25
C THR A 180 5.13 7.37 -13.16
N LYS A 181 6.10 6.51 -12.80
CA LYS A 181 5.91 5.06 -12.67
C LYS A 181 5.02 4.72 -11.46
N PHE A 182 5.03 5.55 -10.42
CA PHE A 182 4.16 5.44 -9.25
C PHE A 182 2.67 5.41 -9.63
N ARG A 183 2.25 6.32 -10.52
CA ARG A 183 0.85 6.39 -10.97
C ARG A 183 0.43 5.10 -11.65
N GLU A 184 1.20 4.66 -12.63
CA GLU A 184 0.88 3.45 -13.42
C GLU A 184 0.79 2.22 -12.53
N VAL A 185 1.67 2.11 -11.54
CA VAL A 185 1.67 0.97 -10.64
C VAL A 185 0.45 0.97 -9.71
N ILE A 186 0.06 2.13 -9.17
CA ILE A 186 -1.15 2.25 -8.33
C ILE A 186 -2.41 1.98 -9.15
N LEU A 187 -2.53 2.55 -10.36
CA LEU A 187 -3.65 2.28 -11.27
C LEU A 187 -3.73 0.79 -11.61
N GLY A 188 -2.59 0.16 -11.89
CA GLY A 188 -2.50 -1.27 -12.10
C GLY A 188 -2.92 -2.07 -10.87
N ALA A 189 -2.50 -1.67 -9.67
CA ALA A 189 -2.85 -2.36 -8.42
C ALA A 189 -4.35 -2.31 -8.16
N LEU A 190 -4.96 -1.14 -8.28
CA LEU A 190 -6.38 -0.95 -8.09
C LEU A 190 -7.21 -1.64 -9.17
N SER A 191 -6.79 -1.57 -10.44
CA SER A 191 -7.40 -2.33 -11.52
C SER A 191 -7.38 -3.83 -11.24
N ARG A 192 -6.27 -4.36 -10.71
CA ARG A 192 -6.16 -5.78 -10.31
C ARG A 192 -7.08 -6.13 -9.16
N SER A 193 -7.15 -5.31 -8.11
CA SER A 193 -8.05 -5.56 -6.97
C SER A 193 -9.53 -5.47 -7.39
N LEU A 194 -9.88 -4.58 -8.32
CA LEU A 194 -11.22 -4.51 -8.93
C LEU A 194 -11.52 -5.75 -9.79
N LEU A 195 -10.57 -6.21 -10.60
CA LEU A 195 -10.74 -7.42 -11.41
C LEU A 195 -10.97 -8.67 -10.56
N LYS A 196 -10.29 -8.80 -9.41
CA LYS A 196 -10.57 -9.87 -8.43
C LYS A 196 -12.01 -9.78 -7.92
N LEU A 197 -12.47 -8.58 -7.57
CA LEU A 197 -13.83 -8.38 -7.09
C LEU A 197 -14.90 -8.78 -8.12
N ILE A 198 -14.66 -8.44 -9.40
CA ILE A 198 -15.54 -8.85 -10.50
C ILE A 198 -15.50 -10.36 -10.69
N ALA A 199 -14.34 -10.98 -10.47
CA ALA A 199 -14.17 -12.43 -10.58
C ALA A 199 -14.83 -13.22 -9.44
N ASP A 200 -14.91 -12.63 -8.24
CA ASP A 200 -15.55 -13.22 -7.06
C ASP A 200 -17.04 -12.87 -6.95
N ALA A 201 -17.57 -12.02 -7.83
CA ALA A 201 -19.00 -11.72 -7.88
C ALA A 201 -19.78 -12.97 -8.31
N ASP A 202 -20.61 -13.47 -7.40
CA ASP A 202 -21.45 -14.66 -7.51
C ASP A 202 -22.19 -14.76 -8.86
N ILE A 203 -21.73 -15.69 -9.71
CA ILE A 203 -22.27 -16.02 -11.04
C ILE A 203 -22.71 -17.48 -11.09
N ASP A 204 -22.98 -18.09 -9.93
CA ASP A 204 -23.47 -19.46 -9.85
C ASP A 204 -24.76 -19.61 -10.66
N GLY A 205 -24.74 -20.55 -11.60
CA GLY A 205 -25.86 -20.86 -12.49
C GLY A 205 -25.96 -20.02 -13.77
N VAL A 206 -25.10 -19.02 -14.00
CA VAL A 206 -25.12 -18.24 -15.25
C VAL A 206 -24.31 -18.95 -16.33
N GLN A 207 -25.01 -19.46 -17.34
CA GLN A 207 -24.41 -20.12 -18.50
C GLN A 207 -24.40 -19.18 -19.69
N THR A 208 -23.33 -19.23 -20.49
CA THR A 208 -23.35 -18.63 -21.82
C THR A 208 -24.30 -19.42 -22.72
N PHE A 209 -24.74 -18.81 -23.83
CA PHE A 209 -25.61 -19.47 -24.82
C PHE A 209 -25.06 -20.81 -25.35
N HIS A 210 -23.75 -21.05 -25.22
CA HIS A 210 -23.06 -22.27 -25.64
C HIS A 210 -22.84 -23.30 -24.51
N GLY A 211 -23.42 -23.10 -23.33
CA GLY A 211 -23.40 -24.07 -22.23
C GLY A 211 -22.10 -24.11 -21.42
N SER A 212 -21.12 -23.23 -21.70
CA SER A 212 -20.02 -22.99 -20.77
C SER A 212 -20.50 -22.14 -19.61
N THR A 213 -20.16 -22.56 -18.38
CA THR A 213 -20.43 -21.72 -17.21
C THR A 213 -19.56 -20.47 -17.31
N LEU A 214 -20.13 -19.32 -16.94
CA LEU A 214 -19.35 -18.07 -16.90
C LEU A 214 -18.15 -18.23 -15.97
N SER A 215 -18.28 -19.06 -14.92
CA SER A 215 -17.20 -19.47 -14.01
C SER A 215 -16.05 -20.22 -14.69
N ALA A 216 -16.30 -21.07 -15.70
CA ALA A 216 -15.26 -21.78 -16.44
C ALA A 216 -14.52 -20.87 -17.45
N ALA A 217 -15.26 -19.96 -18.09
CA ALA A 217 -14.67 -18.92 -18.93
C ALA A 217 -13.80 -17.97 -18.09
N LEU A 218 -14.28 -17.59 -16.90
CA LEU A 218 -13.52 -16.80 -15.94
C LEU A 218 -12.32 -17.56 -15.39
N ALA A 219 -12.42 -18.85 -15.08
CA ALA A 219 -11.27 -19.65 -14.65
C ALA A 219 -10.17 -19.71 -15.72
N THR A 220 -10.56 -19.76 -17.01
CA THR A 220 -9.64 -19.77 -18.15
C THR A 220 -8.98 -18.40 -18.34
N CYS A 221 -9.77 -17.30 -18.26
CA CYS A 221 -9.23 -15.94 -18.22
C CYS A 221 -8.32 -15.72 -17.00
N ASN A 222 -8.70 -16.24 -15.83
CA ASN A 222 -7.95 -16.15 -14.58
C ASN A 222 -6.61 -16.88 -14.67
N ALA A 223 -6.54 -18.04 -15.33
CA ALA A 223 -5.29 -18.76 -15.57
C ALA A 223 -4.35 -17.96 -16.50
N SER A 224 -4.87 -17.43 -17.62
CA SER A 224 -4.08 -16.57 -18.53
C SER A 224 -3.67 -15.23 -17.91
N LEU A 225 -4.50 -14.65 -17.04
CA LEU A 225 -4.19 -13.40 -16.32
C LEU A 225 -3.17 -13.62 -15.20
N ARG A 226 -3.19 -14.77 -14.53
CA ARG A 226 -2.19 -15.15 -13.51
C ARG A 226 -0.81 -15.38 -14.13
N GLU A 227 -0.73 -16.04 -15.29
CA GLU A 227 0.52 -16.16 -16.05
C GLU A 227 1.05 -14.79 -16.49
N SER A 228 0.16 -13.87 -16.88
CA SER A 228 0.52 -12.49 -17.24
C SER A 228 1.04 -11.69 -16.04
N PHE A 229 0.53 -11.89 -14.84
CA PHE A 229 0.98 -11.17 -13.64
C PHE A 229 2.43 -11.52 -13.27
N GLN A 230 2.78 -12.80 -13.29
CA GLN A 230 4.14 -13.27 -13.01
C GLN A 230 5.09 -12.91 -14.15
N ALA A 231 4.63 -12.96 -15.40
CA ALA A 231 5.42 -12.53 -16.56
C ALA A 231 5.68 -11.01 -16.57
N VAL A 232 4.73 -10.18 -16.14
CA VAL A 232 4.90 -8.72 -16.09
C VAL A 232 5.73 -8.29 -14.87
N ALA A 233 5.56 -8.93 -13.71
CA ALA A 233 6.45 -8.71 -12.56
C ALA A 233 7.89 -9.12 -12.88
N GLN A 234 8.08 -10.24 -13.60
CA GLN A 234 9.40 -10.65 -14.10
C GLN A 234 9.91 -9.75 -15.23
N ALA A 235 9.06 -9.23 -16.11
CA ALA A 235 9.47 -8.29 -17.16
C ALA A 235 9.92 -6.95 -16.57
N LEU A 236 9.16 -6.41 -15.61
CA LEU A 236 9.53 -5.20 -14.90
C LEU A 236 10.81 -5.36 -14.07
N ALA A 237 11.09 -6.56 -13.56
CA ALA A 237 12.33 -6.89 -12.86
C ALA A 237 13.51 -7.20 -13.82
N ARG A 238 13.26 -7.71 -15.02
CA ARG A 238 14.29 -7.99 -16.05
C ARG A 238 14.72 -6.76 -16.82
N GLU A 239 13.82 -5.80 -17.03
CA GLU A 239 14.16 -4.46 -17.56
C GLU A 239 15.04 -3.63 -16.58
N GLU A 240 15.34 -4.16 -15.39
CA GLU A 240 16.27 -3.58 -14.41
C GLU A 240 17.68 -4.22 -14.46
N GLU A 241 17.87 -5.35 -15.17
CA GLU A 241 19.18 -6.01 -15.35
C GLU A 241 19.94 -5.57 -16.63
N GLU A 242 19.26 -4.88 -17.57
CA GLU A 242 19.85 -4.21 -18.75
C GLU A 242 20.05 -2.70 -18.53
#